data_AF-A0A4W5MJ32-F1
#
_entry.id   AF-A0A4W5MJ32-F1
#
_cell.length_a   1.000
_cell.length_b   1.000
_cell.length_c   1.000
_cell.angle_alpha   90.00
_cell.angle_beta   90.00
_cell.angle_gamma   90.00
#
_symmetry.space_group_name_H-M   'P 1'
#
loop_
_entity.id
_entity.type
_entity.pdbx_description
1 polymer ?
#
loop_
_entity_poly.entity_id
_entity_poly.type
_entity_poly.pdbx_seq_one_letter_code
_entity_poly.pdbx_strand_id
1 'polypeptide(L)'
;METGVEPEDICQDPEYAGRLEYHGDKKKNCILKIKDLRESDSATYRFRFITDQTGGWKYVGDPGVTLSVTGLQVKVTGGHQDKTLTCSATCTLTDNPNPTYIWYKNGQRLDEPTSLQYSVNSYYSDSYSCAVKGHEDHHSPAVCVLGESCMNVTYTHQSICAMKGSTVDISCFYTHPSWHNVTEVSWFNKWETGVTKDLSQDPEYADRVEYHRQTEKDSTLRITDLRESDSTEYKFRFTTDKARWGYSFHGTTLTVTGNTA
;
A
#
# COMPACT_ATOMS: atom_id res chain seq x y z
N MET A 1 -38.26 16.47 3.82
CA MET A 1 -38.89 15.14 3.91
C MET A 1 -38.33 14.32 2.76
N GLU A 2 -37.26 13.59 3.03
CA GLU A 2 -36.81 12.49 2.16
C GLU A 2 -37.09 11.17 2.90
N THR A 3 -37.27 10.15 2.09
CA THR A 3 -38.07 8.94 2.27
C THR A 3 -37.60 7.99 3.37
N GLY A 4 -38.58 7.32 4.02
CA GLY A 4 -38.41 6.35 5.10
C GLY A 4 -37.75 5.02 4.72
N VAL A 5 -36.51 5.06 4.24
CA VAL A 5 -35.63 3.88 4.21
C VAL A 5 -35.00 3.74 5.61
N GLU A 6 -35.16 2.58 6.24
CA GLU A 6 -34.49 2.31 7.52
C GLU A 6 -32.98 2.34 7.29
N PRO A 7 -32.20 3.13 8.06
CA PRO A 7 -30.76 3.17 7.90
C PRO A 7 -30.15 1.80 8.18
N GLU A 8 -29.25 1.39 7.29
CA GLU A 8 -28.58 0.09 7.33
C GLU A 8 -27.67 -0.04 8.55
N ASP A 9 -27.68 -1.21 9.18
CA ASP A 9 -26.77 -1.54 10.27
C ASP A 9 -25.48 -2.10 9.68
N ILE A 10 -24.41 -1.33 9.75
CA ILE A 10 -23.08 -1.71 9.27
C ILE A 10 -22.54 -3.00 9.89
N CYS A 11 -23.06 -3.44 11.05
CA CYS A 11 -22.69 -4.71 11.64
C CYS A 11 -23.21 -5.92 10.85
N GLN A 12 -24.23 -5.71 10.01
CA GLN A 12 -24.82 -6.73 9.13
C GLN A 12 -24.24 -6.68 7.72
N ASP A 13 -23.49 -5.62 7.39
CA ASP A 13 -22.87 -5.46 6.09
C ASP A 13 -21.65 -6.41 5.97
N PRO A 14 -21.66 -7.35 4.99
CA PRO A 14 -20.55 -8.26 4.75
C PRO A 14 -19.21 -7.56 4.50
N GLU A 15 -19.21 -6.33 3.97
CA GLU A 15 -17.97 -5.57 3.73
C GLU A 15 -17.23 -5.25 5.04
N TYR A 16 -17.95 -5.14 6.15
CA TYR A 16 -17.39 -4.81 7.46
C TYR A 16 -17.11 -6.05 8.34
N ALA A 17 -17.38 -7.25 7.82
CA ALA A 17 -17.17 -8.51 8.54
C ALA A 17 -15.72 -8.65 9.02
N GLY A 18 -15.54 -8.82 10.33
CA GLY A 18 -14.22 -8.95 10.97
C GLY A 18 -13.42 -7.63 11.11
N ARG A 19 -13.93 -6.51 10.59
CA ARG A 19 -13.27 -5.19 10.67
C ARG A 19 -13.79 -4.29 11.80
N LEU A 20 -15.00 -4.56 12.31
CA LEU A 20 -15.64 -3.72 13.33
C LEU A 20 -15.40 -4.20 14.76
N GLU A 21 -15.16 -3.24 15.66
CA GLU A 21 -15.18 -3.44 17.10
C GLU A 21 -16.02 -2.34 17.77
N TYR A 22 -17.05 -2.74 18.51
CA TYR A 22 -17.84 -1.81 19.32
C TYR A 22 -17.34 -1.81 20.77
N HIS A 23 -16.90 -0.63 21.22
CA HIS A 23 -16.33 -0.39 22.56
C HIS A 23 -17.28 0.44 23.44
N GLY A 24 -18.58 0.47 23.12
CA GLY A 24 -19.57 1.20 23.89
C GLY A 24 -20.06 0.46 25.15
N ASP A 25 -20.63 1.22 26.09
CA ASP A 25 -21.05 0.72 27.40
C ASP A 25 -22.59 0.65 27.58
N LYS A 26 -23.34 0.87 26.49
CA LYS A 26 -24.81 1.02 26.48
C LYS A 26 -25.35 2.09 27.44
N LYS A 27 -24.50 3.01 27.89
CA LYS A 27 -24.87 4.17 28.71
C LYS A 27 -24.57 5.44 27.95
N LYS A 28 -23.30 5.87 27.96
CA LYS A 28 -22.86 7.13 27.36
C LYS A 28 -21.69 6.95 26.40
N ASN A 29 -21.01 5.80 26.45
CA ASN A 29 -19.94 5.48 25.53
C ASN A 29 -20.50 4.71 24.33
N CYS A 30 -20.19 5.20 23.13
CA CYS A 30 -20.64 4.63 21.86
C CYS A 30 -19.49 4.52 20.84
N ILE A 31 -18.24 4.33 21.31
CA ILE A 31 -17.07 4.19 20.44
C ILE A 31 -17.21 3.00 19.50
N LEU A 32 -17.07 3.27 18.21
CA LEU A 32 -16.91 2.28 17.15
C LEU A 32 -15.47 2.37 16.63
N LYS A 33 -14.81 1.23 16.44
CA LYS A 33 -13.50 1.13 15.82
C LYS A 33 -13.60 0.28 14.56
N ILE A 34 -13.10 0.82 13.46
CA ILE A 34 -13.02 0.15 12.16
C ILE A 34 -11.54 -0.12 11.87
N LYS A 35 -11.20 -1.37 11.57
CA LYS A 35 -9.86 -1.82 11.17
C LYS A 35 -9.79 -1.95 9.66
N ASP A 36 -8.57 -1.94 9.09
CA ASP A 36 -8.35 -2.12 7.65
C ASP A 36 -9.21 -1.16 6.81
N LEU A 37 -9.01 0.14 7.04
CA LEU A 37 -9.77 1.20 6.38
C LEU A 37 -9.49 1.25 4.89
N ARG A 38 -10.55 1.38 4.10
CA ARG A 38 -10.55 1.44 2.64
C ARG A 38 -11.16 2.75 2.18
N GLU A 39 -10.83 3.18 0.97
CA GLU A 39 -11.46 4.37 0.37
C GLU A 39 -12.98 4.26 0.33
N SER A 40 -13.51 3.04 0.10
CA SER A 40 -14.94 2.72 0.11
C SER A 40 -15.62 2.90 1.47
N ASP A 41 -14.87 2.90 2.58
CA ASP A 41 -15.41 3.13 3.92
C ASP A 41 -15.69 4.62 4.20
N SER A 42 -15.35 5.52 3.26
CA SER A 42 -15.63 6.95 3.37
C SER A 42 -17.14 7.22 3.33
N ALA A 43 -17.71 7.56 4.47
CA ALA A 43 -19.14 7.77 4.63
C ALA A 43 -19.46 8.64 5.85
N THR A 44 -20.74 9.02 5.99
CA THR A 44 -21.26 9.61 7.23
C THR A 44 -21.87 8.53 8.09
N TYR A 45 -21.22 8.23 9.21
CA TYR A 45 -21.65 7.24 10.20
C TYR A 45 -22.58 7.89 11.21
N ARG A 46 -23.69 7.21 11.51
CA ARG A 46 -24.67 7.68 12.49
C ARG A 46 -24.85 6.66 13.59
N PHE A 47 -24.71 7.12 14.83
CA PHE A 47 -25.03 6.29 15.98
C PHE A 47 -26.54 6.24 16.18
N ARG A 48 -27.07 5.04 16.40
CA ARG A 48 -28.48 4.80 16.71
C ARG A 48 -28.60 3.99 17.99
N PHE A 49 -29.55 4.36 18.83
CA PHE A 49 -29.91 3.58 20.03
C PHE A 49 -31.43 3.51 20.20
N ILE A 50 -31.87 2.53 20.98
CA ILE A 50 -33.27 2.24 21.26
C ILE A 50 -33.45 2.26 22.78
N THR A 51 -34.49 2.94 23.27
CA THR A 51 -34.82 2.97 24.70
C THR A 51 -35.86 1.92 25.05
N ASP A 52 -35.89 1.53 26.32
CA ASP A 52 -36.81 0.53 26.89
C ASP A 52 -38.19 1.11 27.27
N GLN A 53 -38.41 2.42 27.08
CA GLN A 53 -39.70 3.06 27.32
C GLN A 53 -40.78 2.47 26.40
N THR A 54 -42.01 2.37 26.89
CA THR A 54 -43.18 1.88 26.14
C THR A 54 -43.30 2.61 24.81
N GLY A 55 -43.03 1.90 23.71
CA GLY A 55 -42.95 2.46 22.35
C GLY A 55 -41.62 2.23 21.62
N GLY A 56 -40.55 1.84 22.33
CA GLY A 56 -39.27 1.46 21.72
C GLY A 56 -38.65 2.59 20.88
N TRP A 57 -38.65 3.81 21.42
CA TRP A 57 -38.22 5.00 20.70
C TRP A 57 -36.81 4.84 20.13
N LYS A 58 -36.71 5.04 18.82
CA LYS A 58 -35.46 4.98 18.06
C LYS A 58 -34.88 6.39 17.97
N TYR A 59 -33.66 6.58 18.46
CA TYR A 59 -32.92 7.83 18.34
C TYR A 59 -31.74 7.64 17.40
N VAL A 60 -31.58 8.57 16.46
CA VAL A 60 -30.46 8.60 15.52
C VAL A 60 -29.73 9.92 15.72
N GLY A 61 -28.41 9.87 15.90
CA GLY A 61 -27.59 11.07 16.01
C GLY A 61 -27.54 11.82 14.67
N ASP A 62 -27.73 13.14 14.73
CA ASP A 62 -27.63 14.06 13.59
C ASP A 62 -26.62 15.18 13.93
N PRO A 63 -25.71 15.57 13.02
CA PRO A 63 -25.60 15.16 11.62
C PRO A 63 -24.98 13.76 11.39
N GLY A 64 -24.34 13.19 12.42
CA GLY A 64 -23.45 12.02 12.31
C GLY A 64 -21.98 12.43 12.33
N VAL A 65 -21.09 11.46 12.12
CA VAL A 65 -19.64 11.64 12.00
C VAL A 65 -19.22 11.27 10.58
N THR A 66 -18.64 12.22 9.84
CA THR A 66 -18.14 11.97 8.48
C THR A 66 -16.69 11.48 8.56
N LEU A 67 -16.46 10.26 8.07
CA LEU A 67 -15.14 9.67 7.88
C LEU A 67 -14.72 9.87 6.42
N SER A 68 -13.49 10.34 6.21
CA SER A 68 -12.87 10.44 4.89
C SER A 68 -11.55 9.66 4.92
N VAL A 69 -11.49 8.58 4.15
CA VAL A 69 -10.31 7.74 3.99
C VAL A 69 -9.64 8.12 2.67
N THR A 70 -8.41 8.60 2.73
CA THR A 70 -7.69 9.09 1.54
C THR A 70 -6.22 8.71 1.58
N GLY A 71 -5.65 8.39 0.42
CA GLY A 71 -4.21 8.15 0.29
C GLY A 71 -3.36 9.44 0.26
N LEU A 72 -2.05 9.26 0.42
CA LEU A 72 -1.07 10.32 0.20
C LEU A 72 -0.80 10.54 -1.29
N GLN A 73 -0.57 11.79 -1.66
CA GLN A 73 -0.19 12.18 -3.03
C GLN A 73 0.98 13.17 -2.98
N VAL A 74 1.91 13.02 -3.92
CA VAL A 74 2.99 13.99 -4.10
C VAL A 74 2.58 15.02 -5.15
N LYS A 75 2.56 16.29 -4.75
CA LYS A 75 2.37 17.44 -5.65
C LYS A 75 3.72 18.01 -6.03
N VAL A 76 3.98 18.12 -7.33
CA VAL A 76 5.22 18.70 -7.88
C VAL A 76 4.95 20.14 -8.29
N THR A 77 5.67 21.09 -7.71
CA THR A 77 5.59 22.53 -8.05
C THR A 77 6.99 23.09 -8.32
N GLY A 78 7.07 24.32 -8.82
CA GLY A 78 8.35 25.02 -9.06
C GLY A 78 8.77 25.13 -10.53
N GLY A 79 9.91 25.78 -10.74
CA GLY A 79 10.46 26.15 -12.04
C GLY A 79 11.08 24.98 -12.80
N HIS A 80 11.86 25.23 -13.86
CA HIS A 80 12.41 24.14 -14.69
C HIS A 80 13.50 23.33 -13.97
N GLN A 81 14.32 23.96 -13.13
CA GLN A 81 15.48 23.34 -12.47
C GLN A 81 15.25 23.02 -11.00
N ASP A 82 14.59 23.92 -10.26
CA ASP A 82 14.26 23.72 -8.86
C ASP A 82 12.79 23.33 -8.73
N LYS A 83 12.57 22.11 -8.26
CA LYS A 83 11.24 21.55 -8.01
C LYS A 83 11.04 21.38 -6.52
N THR A 84 9.83 21.66 -6.07
CA THR A 84 9.38 21.42 -4.71
C THR A 84 8.32 20.32 -4.74
N LEU A 85 8.63 19.23 -4.08
CA LEU A 85 7.71 18.11 -3.86
C LEU A 85 6.98 18.36 -2.56
N THR A 86 5.66 18.28 -2.57
CA THR A 86 4.83 18.40 -1.37
C THR A 86 4.07 17.11 -1.16
N CYS A 87 4.29 16.45 -0.03
CA CYS A 87 3.46 15.31 0.36
C CYS A 87 2.12 15.86 0.87
N SER A 88 1.01 15.46 0.27
CA SER A 88 -0.31 15.95 0.66
C SER A 88 -1.28 14.80 0.88
N ALA A 89 -2.01 14.85 1.99
CA ALA A 89 -3.27 14.15 2.14
C ALA A 89 -4.41 15.08 1.73
N THR A 90 -5.50 14.53 1.21
CA THR A 90 -6.72 15.32 0.90
C THR A 90 -7.59 15.56 2.14
N CYS A 91 -7.33 14.86 3.24
CA CYS A 91 -7.99 15.08 4.53
C CYS A 91 -7.01 15.60 5.59
N THR A 92 -7.56 16.23 6.64
CA THR A 92 -6.79 16.61 7.83
C THR A 92 -6.54 15.37 8.68
N LEU A 93 -5.27 15.08 8.98
CA LEU A 93 -4.90 13.98 9.87
C LEU A 93 -5.18 14.35 11.33
N THR A 94 -6.43 14.19 11.76
CA THR A 94 -6.89 14.62 13.09
C THR A 94 -6.15 13.92 14.23
N ASP A 95 -5.74 12.67 14.03
CA ASP A 95 -5.03 11.87 15.03
C ASP A 95 -3.54 12.25 15.15
N ASN A 96 -3.01 13.02 14.19
CA ASN A 96 -1.62 13.49 14.20
C ASN A 96 -1.52 14.91 13.63
N PRO A 97 -1.63 15.95 14.49
CA PRO A 97 -1.68 17.33 14.04
C PRO A 97 -0.35 17.84 13.44
N ASN A 98 0.78 17.18 13.74
CA ASN A 98 2.11 17.51 13.20
C ASN A 98 2.78 16.23 12.65
N PRO A 99 2.29 15.70 11.52
CA PRO A 99 2.82 14.46 10.97
C PRO A 99 4.26 14.65 10.51
N THR A 100 5.11 13.70 10.88
CA THR A 100 6.46 13.59 10.34
C THR A 100 6.38 12.80 9.04
N TYR A 101 6.81 13.41 7.94
CA TYR A 101 6.83 12.74 6.63
C TYR A 101 8.16 12.06 6.39
N ILE A 102 8.16 10.97 5.63
CA ILE A 102 9.35 10.26 5.19
C ILE A 102 9.32 10.25 3.67
N TRP A 103 10.43 10.65 3.04
CA TRP A 103 10.55 10.65 1.59
C TRP A 103 11.29 9.42 1.11
N TYR A 104 10.91 8.98 -0.08
CA TYR A 104 11.54 7.87 -0.78
C TYR A 104 11.94 8.33 -2.16
N LYS A 105 13.16 7.97 -2.54
CA LYS A 105 13.74 8.23 -3.87
C LYS A 105 13.96 6.89 -4.56
N ASN A 106 13.37 6.70 -5.74
CA ASN A 106 13.44 5.43 -6.48
C ASN A 106 13.08 4.22 -5.60
N GLY A 107 12.11 4.37 -4.69
CA GLY A 107 11.74 3.30 -3.74
C GLY A 107 12.78 3.01 -2.65
N GLN A 108 13.77 3.87 -2.43
CA GLN A 108 14.70 3.82 -1.31
C GLN A 108 14.33 4.90 -0.29
N ARG A 109 14.31 4.54 1.00
CA ARG A 109 14.05 5.48 2.10
C ARG A 109 15.17 6.53 2.16
N LEU A 110 14.79 7.80 2.27
CA LEU A 110 15.71 8.88 2.61
C LEU A 110 15.68 9.09 4.12
N ASP A 111 16.86 9.22 4.74
CA ASP A 111 16.97 9.48 6.19
C ASP A 111 16.56 10.92 6.52
N GLU A 112 16.80 11.86 5.60
CA GLU A 112 16.38 13.26 5.66
C GLU A 112 16.00 13.75 4.24
N PRO A 113 15.02 14.66 4.09
CA PRO A 113 14.33 15.38 5.16
C PRO A 113 13.07 14.67 5.67
N THR A 114 12.68 14.99 6.90
CA THR A 114 11.39 14.55 7.46
C THR A 114 10.29 15.62 7.41
N SER A 115 10.33 16.51 6.42
CA SER A 115 9.41 17.65 6.26
C SER A 115 8.30 17.39 5.24
N LEU A 116 7.21 18.15 5.37
CA LEU A 116 6.08 18.17 4.42
C LEU A 116 6.52 18.41 2.97
N GLN A 117 7.53 19.25 2.79
CA GLN A 117 8.09 19.60 1.49
C GLN A 117 9.51 19.07 1.36
N TYR A 118 9.87 18.70 0.13
CA TYR A 118 11.22 18.30 -0.23
C TYR A 118 11.65 19.01 -1.51
N SER A 119 12.72 19.78 -1.43
CA SER A 119 13.31 20.47 -2.58
C SER A 119 14.28 19.53 -3.28
N VAL A 120 14.07 19.37 -4.59
CA VAL A 120 14.92 18.54 -5.44
C VAL A 120 15.45 19.38 -6.60
N ASN A 121 16.75 19.26 -6.85
CA ASN A 121 17.33 19.74 -8.10
C ASN A 121 17.00 18.70 -9.19
N SER A 122 16.56 19.17 -10.36
CA SER A 122 15.99 18.35 -11.40
C SER A 122 17.03 17.45 -12.11
N TYR A 123 17.47 16.37 -11.47
CA TYR A 123 18.27 15.35 -12.11
C TYR A 123 17.37 14.26 -12.71
N TYR A 124 17.54 14.08 -14.01
CA TYR A 124 16.68 13.28 -14.89
C TYR A 124 16.75 11.80 -14.49
N SER A 125 15.62 11.24 -14.03
CA SER A 125 15.25 9.80 -13.97
C SER A 125 14.59 9.39 -12.66
N ASP A 126 14.74 10.20 -11.61
CA ASP A 126 14.32 9.81 -10.28
C ASP A 126 12.80 9.92 -10.10
N SER A 127 12.24 8.98 -9.35
CA SER A 127 10.89 9.06 -8.83
C SER A 127 10.90 9.31 -7.33
N TYR A 128 9.83 9.97 -6.86
CA TYR A 128 9.67 10.28 -5.45
C TYR A 128 8.30 9.86 -4.95
N SER A 129 8.27 9.37 -3.73
CA SER A 129 7.05 9.10 -2.97
C SER A 129 7.27 9.50 -1.52
N CYS A 130 6.19 9.56 -0.76
CA CYS A 130 6.22 9.89 0.66
C CYS A 130 5.32 8.97 1.47
N ALA A 131 5.64 8.81 2.75
CA ALA A 131 4.78 8.17 3.74
C ALA A 131 4.77 8.99 5.03
N VAL A 132 3.83 8.72 5.94
CA VAL A 132 3.84 9.28 7.29
C VAL A 132 4.58 8.33 8.23
N LYS A 133 5.44 8.86 9.11
CA LYS A 133 6.16 8.06 10.11
C LYS A 133 5.19 7.32 11.03
N GLY A 134 5.39 6.01 11.20
CA GLY A 134 4.48 5.11 11.92
C GLY A 134 3.40 4.50 11.02
N HIS A 135 3.29 4.96 9.78
CA HIS A 135 2.43 4.42 8.72
C HIS A 135 3.25 4.27 7.43
N GLU A 136 4.51 3.84 7.56
CA GLU A 136 5.41 3.68 6.41
C GLU A 136 4.87 2.75 5.33
N ASP A 137 4.01 1.79 5.70
CA ASP A 137 3.38 0.84 4.77
C ASP A 137 2.38 1.48 3.79
N HIS A 138 1.99 2.73 4.04
CA HIS A 138 1.01 3.46 3.22
C HIS A 138 1.71 4.58 2.44
N HIS A 139 2.55 4.18 1.47
CA HIS A 139 3.22 5.12 0.57
C HIS A 139 2.24 5.82 -0.38
N SER A 140 2.54 7.07 -0.70
CA SER A 140 2.00 7.69 -1.91
C SER A 140 2.48 6.91 -3.15
N PRO A 141 1.73 6.94 -4.26
CA PRO A 141 2.27 6.54 -5.55
C PRO A 141 3.57 7.30 -5.86
N ALA A 142 4.50 6.63 -6.55
CA ALA A 142 5.73 7.26 -7.03
C ALA A 142 5.43 8.23 -8.18
N VAL A 143 5.98 9.44 -8.12
CA VAL A 143 5.81 10.46 -9.16
C VAL A 143 7.14 10.79 -9.82
N CYS A 144 7.10 11.01 -11.14
CA CYS A 144 8.24 11.52 -11.89
C CYS A 144 8.34 13.04 -11.72
N VAL A 145 9.54 13.54 -11.42
CA VAL A 145 9.77 15.00 -11.27
C VAL A 145 9.82 15.70 -12.62
N LEU A 146 10.34 15.01 -13.64
CA LEU A 146 10.50 15.51 -15.00
C LEU A 146 10.02 14.47 -16.01
N GLY A 147 9.18 14.90 -16.97
CA GLY A 147 8.72 14.08 -18.09
C GLY A 147 7.77 12.95 -17.68
N GLU A 148 7.53 12.05 -18.63
CA GLU A 148 6.56 10.94 -18.49
C GLU A 148 7.20 9.62 -18.01
N SER A 149 8.53 9.55 -17.84
CA SER A 149 9.22 8.30 -17.52
C SER A 149 10.34 8.48 -16.50
N CYS A 150 10.19 7.82 -15.37
CA CYS A 150 11.15 7.72 -14.28
C CYS A 150 11.28 6.27 -13.83
N MET A 151 12.18 6.00 -12.88
CA MET A 151 12.28 4.68 -12.25
C MET A 151 10.99 4.37 -11.51
N ASN A 152 10.34 3.25 -11.81
CA ASN A 152 9.18 2.77 -11.05
C ASN A 152 9.02 1.25 -11.17
N VAL A 153 8.38 0.63 -10.18
CA VAL A 153 7.94 -0.77 -10.23
C VAL A 153 6.47 -0.83 -9.81
N THR A 154 5.67 -1.52 -10.61
CA THR A 154 4.25 -1.76 -10.37
C THR A 154 3.99 -3.26 -10.39
N TYR A 155 3.57 -3.82 -9.26
CA TYR A 155 3.15 -5.22 -9.18
C TYR A 155 1.74 -5.39 -9.76
N THR A 156 1.51 -6.53 -10.41
CA THR A 156 0.20 -6.86 -10.98
C THR A 156 -0.84 -7.17 -9.91
N HIS A 157 -0.41 -7.79 -8.81
CA HIS A 157 -1.26 -8.18 -7.69
C HIS A 157 -0.56 -7.83 -6.38
N GLN A 158 -1.30 -7.28 -5.43
CA GLN A 158 -0.78 -7.01 -4.08
C GLN A 158 -0.81 -8.25 -3.19
N SER A 159 -1.80 -9.13 -3.39
CA SER A 159 -1.93 -10.39 -2.68
C SER A 159 -2.34 -11.52 -3.62
N ILE A 160 -1.77 -12.70 -3.40
CA ILE A 160 -2.09 -13.92 -4.13
C ILE A 160 -2.29 -15.04 -3.09
N CYS A 161 -3.38 -15.80 -3.23
CA CYS A 161 -3.61 -17.03 -2.48
C CYS A 161 -3.44 -18.21 -3.43
N ALA A 162 -2.62 -19.19 -3.03
CA ALA A 162 -2.32 -20.37 -3.84
C ALA A 162 -2.36 -21.65 -2.99
N MET A 163 -2.47 -22.79 -3.66
CA MET A 163 -2.54 -24.10 -3.00
C MET A 163 -1.14 -24.71 -2.85
N LYS A 164 -0.92 -25.43 -1.76
CA LYS A 164 0.29 -26.23 -1.57
C LYS A 164 0.47 -27.22 -2.73
N GLY A 165 1.70 -27.33 -3.23
CA GLY A 165 2.10 -28.16 -4.37
C GLY A 165 1.75 -27.57 -5.74
N SER A 166 1.05 -26.43 -5.81
CA SER A 166 0.75 -25.77 -7.09
C SER A 166 1.91 -24.87 -7.56
N THR A 167 1.68 -24.16 -8.65
CA THR A 167 2.59 -23.16 -9.22
C THR A 167 1.96 -21.78 -9.14
N VAL A 168 2.75 -20.74 -8.91
CA VAL A 168 2.30 -19.34 -8.96
C VAL A 168 3.23 -18.52 -9.86
N ASP A 169 2.64 -17.58 -10.59
CA ASP A 169 3.36 -16.54 -11.33
C ASP A 169 3.13 -15.19 -10.63
N ILE A 170 4.21 -14.55 -10.20
CA ILE A 170 4.22 -13.23 -9.56
C ILE A 170 4.84 -12.24 -10.55
N SER A 171 4.01 -11.35 -11.10
CA SER A 171 4.43 -10.44 -12.17
C SER A 171 4.48 -8.98 -11.72
N CYS A 172 5.46 -8.24 -12.25
CA CYS A 172 5.54 -6.80 -12.16
C CYS A 172 5.94 -6.16 -13.50
N PHE A 173 5.59 -4.89 -13.64
CA PHE A 173 6.11 -4.00 -14.68
C PHE A 173 7.07 -3.00 -14.05
N TYR A 174 8.08 -2.60 -14.79
CA TYR A 174 9.00 -1.56 -14.35
C TYR A 174 9.27 -0.55 -15.47
N THR A 175 9.46 0.70 -15.09
CA THR A 175 9.76 1.79 -16.00
C THR A 175 11.10 2.41 -15.66
N HIS A 176 11.79 2.89 -16.68
CA HIS A 176 12.99 3.70 -16.55
C HIS A 176 13.10 4.60 -17.79
N PRO A 177 13.87 5.70 -17.73
CA PRO A 177 14.12 6.52 -18.92
C PRO A 177 14.81 5.75 -20.04
N SER A 178 14.51 6.09 -21.29
CA SER A 178 15.02 5.38 -22.48
C SER A 178 16.53 5.48 -22.68
N TRP A 179 17.18 6.47 -22.09
CA TRP A 179 18.64 6.64 -22.12
C TRP A 179 19.36 5.88 -20.99
N HIS A 180 18.62 5.11 -20.18
CA HIS A 180 19.20 4.20 -19.18
C HIS A 180 19.15 2.76 -19.71
N ASN A 181 20.19 2.00 -19.40
CA ASN A 181 20.25 0.58 -19.72
C ASN A 181 20.11 -0.25 -18.43
N VAL A 182 19.19 -1.20 -18.43
CA VAL A 182 19.02 -2.15 -17.32
C VAL A 182 20.21 -3.10 -17.32
N THR A 183 20.92 -3.18 -16.19
CA THR A 183 22.11 -4.01 -16.01
C THR A 183 21.83 -5.25 -15.17
N GLU A 184 20.83 -5.19 -14.28
CA GLU A 184 20.52 -6.26 -13.33
C GLU A 184 19.03 -6.23 -13.00
N VAL A 185 18.42 -7.41 -12.85
CA VAL A 185 17.11 -7.58 -12.22
C VAL A 185 17.16 -8.77 -11.26
N SER A 186 16.35 -8.72 -10.20
CA SER A 186 16.34 -9.76 -9.17
C SER A 186 15.00 -9.80 -8.45
N TRP A 187 14.63 -10.97 -7.94
CA TRP A 187 13.50 -11.18 -7.04
C TRP A 187 14.01 -11.62 -5.66
N PHE A 188 13.33 -11.25 -4.58
CA PHE A 188 13.73 -11.58 -3.19
C PHE A 188 12.52 -11.59 -2.24
N ASN A 189 12.63 -12.32 -1.12
CA ASN A 189 11.55 -12.48 -0.14
C ASN A 189 11.97 -12.48 1.35
N LYS A 190 13.28 -12.43 1.65
CA LYS A 190 13.85 -12.38 3.01
C LYS A 190 14.55 -11.04 3.24
N TRP A 191 14.32 -10.40 4.37
CA TRP A 191 14.69 -9.00 4.61
C TRP A 191 15.58 -8.73 5.84
N GLU A 192 16.11 -9.75 6.51
CA GLU A 192 16.65 -9.55 7.86
C GLU A 192 18.11 -9.07 7.98
N THR A 193 18.97 -9.08 6.95
CA THR A 193 20.41 -8.80 7.17
C THR A 193 21.14 -8.03 6.07
N GLY A 194 20.43 -7.26 5.23
CA GLY A 194 21.07 -6.57 4.09
C GLY A 194 21.53 -7.52 2.99
N VAL A 195 21.29 -8.83 3.14
CA VAL A 195 21.51 -9.85 2.11
C VAL A 195 20.30 -9.84 1.19
N THR A 196 20.37 -8.98 0.18
CA THR A 196 19.45 -8.97 -0.96
C THR A 196 19.91 -9.99 -2.00
N LYS A 197 19.96 -11.27 -1.61
CA LYS A 197 20.26 -12.35 -2.54
C LYS A 197 19.05 -12.59 -3.42
N ASP A 198 19.31 -12.68 -4.72
CA ASP A 198 18.33 -13.10 -5.70
C ASP A 198 17.81 -14.50 -5.34
N LEU A 199 16.50 -14.75 -5.47
CA LEU A 199 15.87 -16.03 -5.11
C LEU A 199 16.51 -17.21 -5.82
N SER A 200 16.97 -17.01 -7.06
CA SER A 200 17.70 -18.01 -7.84
C SER A 200 18.98 -18.53 -7.14
N GLN A 201 19.52 -17.77 -6.18
CA GLN A 201 20.72 -18.10 -5.41
C GLN A 201 20.40 -18.68 -4.02
N ASP A 202 19.13 -18.74 -3.63
CA ASP A 202 18.72 -19.35 -2.37
C ASP A 202 18.50 -20.86 -2.60
N PRO A 203 19.25 -21.73 -1.89
CA PRO A 203 19.09 -23.19 -2.00
C PRO A 203 17.67 -23.70 -1.75
N GLU A 204 16.85 -22.98 -0.98
CA GLU A 204 15.44 -23.35 -0.73
C GLU A 204 14.57 -23.29 -2.00
N TYR A 205 14.98 -22.44 -2.95
CA TYR A 205 14.31 -22.18 -4.21
C TYR A 205 15.00 -22.83 -5.41
N ALA A 206 16.08 -23.59 -5.17
CA ALA A 206 16.79 -24.34 -6.20
C ALA A 206 15.82 -25.24 -6.98
N ASP A 207 15.90 -25.19 -8.31
CA ASP A 207 15.05 -25.92 -9.27
C ASP A 207 13.54 -25.64 -9.20
N ARG A 208 13.10 -24.71 -8.34
CA ARG A 208 11.68 -24.36 -8.15
C ARG A 208 11.31 -23.02 -8.76
N VAL A 209 12.32 -22.17 -9.01
CA VAL A 209 12.14 -20.79 -9.45
C VAL A 209 12.58 -20.61 -10.90
N GLU A 210 11.73 -19.98 -11.69
CA GLU A 210 12.02 -19.58 -13.07
C GLU A 210 11.66 -18.10 -13.28
N TYR A 211 12.47 -17.38 -14.06
CA TYR A 211 12.21 -15.98 -14.41
C TYR A 211 11.75 -15.89 -15.86
N HIS A 212 10.58 -15.31 -16.07
CA HIS A 212 10.04 -15.00 -17.39
C HIS A 212 10.04 -13.50 -17.64
N ARG A 213 10.35 -13.10 -18.87
CA ARG A 213 10.18 -11.73 -19.38
C ARG A 213 9.53 -11.80 -20.75
N GLN A 214 8.44 -11.07 -20.95
CA GLN A 214 7.76 -10.99 -22.24
C GLN A 214 8.27 -9.78 -23.06
N THR A 215 8.79 -8.77 -22.37
CA THR A 215 9.27 -7.49 -22.89
C THR A 215 10.53 -7.04 -22.13
N GLU A 216 11.06 -5.88 -22.48
CA GLU A 216 12.19 -5.27 -21.73
C GLU A 216 11.74 -4.55 -20.43
N LYS A 217 10.44 -4.51 -20.14
CA LYS A 217 9.83 -3.71 -19.06
C LYS A 217 8.95 -4.52 -18.10
N ASP A 218 8.98 -5.84 -18.19
CA ASP A 218 8.26 -6.74 -17.30
C ASP A 218 9.18 -7.82 -16.75
N SER A 219 8.79 -8.34 -15.59
CA SER A 219 9.42 -9.51 -15.01
C SER A 219 8.36 -10.32 -14.28
N THR A 220 8.42 -11.64 -14.46
CA THR A 220 7.57 -12.60 -13.77
C THR A 220 8.45 -13.62 -13.07
N LEU A 221 8.24 -13.75 -11.76
CA LEU A 221 8.76 -14.82 -10.92
C LEU A 221 7.78 -15.98 -10.92
N ARG A 222 8.18 -17.14 -11.43
CA ARG A 222 7.42 -18.38 -11.32
C ARG A 222 7.99 -19.24 -10.21
N ILE A 223 7.14 -19.68 -9.29
CA ILE A 223 7.51 -20.62 -8.22
C ILE A 223 6.66 -21.88 -8.37
N THR A 224 7.33 -23.02 -8.49
CA THR A 224 6.71 -24.35 -8.58
C THR A 224 6.83 -25.12 -7.25
N ASP A 225 6.02 -26.17 -7.09
CA ASP A 225 5.98 -26.98 -5.87
C ASP A 225 5.80 -26.11 -4.62
N LEU A 226 4.73 -25.31 -4.57
CA LEU A 226 4.52 -24.35 -3.47
C LEU A 226 4.42 -25.02 -2.10
N ARG A 227 5.06 -24.41 -1.12
CA ARG A 227 5.11 -24.84 0.28
C ARG A 227 4.49 -23.78 1.16
N GLU A 228 3.98 -24.19 2.31
CA GLU A 228 3.47 -23.23 3.30
C GLU A 228 4.56 -22.23 3.74
N SER A 229 5.83 -22.66 3.75
CA SER A 229 6.99 -21.81 4.04
C SER A 229 7.27 -20.74 2.99
N ASP A 230 6.70 -20.86 1.78
CA ASP A 230 6.79 -19.81 0.75
C ASP A 230 5.82 -18.65 1.00
N SER A 231 4.98 -18.72 2.04
CA SER A 231 4.05 -17.63 2.38
C SER A 231 4.81 -16.43 2.94
N THR A 232 5.04 -15.44 2.09
CA THR A 232 5.76 -14.20 2.44
C THR A 232 5.53 -13.12 1.37
N GLU A 233 6.11 -11.95 1.56
CA GLU A 233 6.14 -10.87 0.59
C GLU A 233 7.31 -11.06 -0.41
N TYR A 234 6.99 -11.01 -1.70
CA TYR A 234 7.94 -11.10 -2.80
C TYR A 234 8.12 -9.73 -3.45
N LYS A 235 9.37 -9.30 -3.61
CA LYS A 235 9.72 -8.01 -4.21
C LYS A 235 10.65 -8.17 -5.39
N PHE A 236 10.49 -7.26 -6.33
CA PHE A 236 11.31 -7.09 -7.50
C PHE A 236 12.22 -5.87 -7.35
N ARG A 237 13.44 -5.99 -7.87
CA ARG A 237 14.40 -4.91 -7.98
C ARG A 237 15.09 -4.94 -9.32
N PHE A 238 15.33 -3.76 -9.89
CA PHE A 238 16.19 -3.57 -11.04
C PHE A 238 17.24 -2.49 -10.81
N THR A 239 18.38 -2.65 -11.47
CA THR A 239 19.48 -1.67 -11.51
C THR A 239 19.70 -1.23 -12.95
N THR A 240 19.91 0.06 -13.16
CA THR A 240 20.39 0.62 -14.42
C THR A 240 21.85 1.08 -14.30
N ASP A 241 22.45 1.48 -15.42
CA ASP A 241 23.78 2.09 -15.45
C ASP A 241 23.89 3.43 -14.67
N LYS A 242 22.76 4.04 -14.26
CA LYS A 242 22.71 5.33 -13.55
C LYS A 242 22.18 5.24 -12.13
N ALA A 243 21.23 4.35 -11.87
CA ALA A 243 20.50 4.32 -10.61
C ALA A 243 19.90 2.94 -10.34
N ARG A 244 19.47 2.71 -9.10
CA ARG A 244 18.91 1.44 -8.64
C ARG A 244 17.54 1.68 -8.01
N TRP A 245 16.56 0.84 -8.37
CA TRP A 245 15.29 0.80 -7.67
C TRP A 245 15.45 0.16 -6.29
N GLY A 246 14.86 0.77 -5.28
CA GLY A 246 14.83 0.29 -3.91
C GLY A 246 13.78 -0.78 -3.68
N TYR A 247 13.52 -1.05 -2.41
CA TYR A 247 12.65 -2.14 -1.97
C TYR A 247 11.70 -1.71 -0.86
N SER A 248 11.58 -0.39 -0.62
CA SER A 248 10.74 0.16 0.44
C SER A 248 9.25 0.03 0.14
N PHE A 249 8.87 -0.10 -1.13
CA PHE A 249 7.48 -0.35 -1.52
C PHE A 249 7.05 -1.79 -1.20
N HIS A 250 5.75 -1.96 -0.97
CA HIS A 250 5.16 -3.29 -0.86
C HIS A 250 5.29 -4.07 -2.15
N GLY A 251 5.59 -5.35 -1.98
CA GLY A 251 5.63 -6.34 -3.04
C GLY A 251 4.28 -7.04 -3.20
N THR A 252 4.35 -8.26 -3.72
CA THR A 252 3.21 -9.17 -3.73
C THR A 252 3.29 -10.10 -2.54
N THR A 253 2.26 -10.10 -1.69
CA THR A 253 2.13 -11.06 -0.59
C THR A 253 1.56 -12.37 -1.11
N LEU A 254 2.32 -13.46 -1.01
CA LEU A 254 1.86 -14.81 -1.30
C LEU A 254 1.38 -15.48 -0.01
N THR A 255 0.20 -16.08 -0.05
CA THR A 255 -0.29 -16.98 1.00
C THR A 255 -0.52 -18.36 0.39
N VAL A 256 0.21 -19.35 0.88
CA VAL A 256 0.05 -20.75 0.47
C VAL A 256 -0.78 -21.49 1.49
N THR A 257 -1.89 -22.06 1.06
CA THR A 257 -2.81 -22.83 1.91
C THR A 257 -2.77 -24.31 1.56
N GLY A 258 -2.82 -25.16 2.57
CA GLY A 258 -2.95 -26.61 2.43
C GLY A 258 -4.23 -27.06 3.12
N ASN A 259 -5.03 -27.90 2.45
CA ASN A 259 -6.06 -28.63 3.17
C ASN A 259 -5.36 -29.63 4.09
N THR A 260 -5.53 -29.44 5.40
CA THR A 260 -5.35 -30.52 6.36
C THR A 260 -6.58 -31.42 6.22
N ALA A 261 -6.38 -32.58 5.61
CA ALA A 261 -7.34 -33.69 5.69
C ALA A 261 -7.22 -34.36 7.06
#